data_AF-A0A7C3FZE4-F1
#
_entry.id   AF-A0A7C3FZE4-F1
#
_cell.length_a   1.000
_cell.length_b   1.000
_cell.length_c   1.000
_cell.angle_alpha   90.00
_cell.angle_beta   90.00
_cell.angle_gamma   90.00
#
_symmetry.space_group_name_H-M   'P 1'
#
loop_
_entity.id
_entity.type
_entity.pdbx_description
1 polymer ?
#
loop_
_entity_poly.entity_id
_entity_poly.type
_entity_poly.pdbx_seq_one_letter_code
_entity_poly.pdbx_strand_id
1 'polypeptide(L)' 'MSTHPYEYKVLTEYITPDEKGRYPHFNHIEDQEGFTKTLEEIFNHLPDSIPEGWEVNSHNITVSRNTLIVTILLRRPKDN' A
#
# COMPACT_ATOMS: atom_id res chain seq x y z
N MET A 1 1.67 16.77 30.44
CA MET A 1 1.44 15.51 29.70
C MET A 1 2.21 15.64 28.39
N SER A 2 3.18 14.76 28.14
CA SER A 2 3.90 14.78 26.85
C SER A 2 3.00 14.15 25.80
N THR A 3 2.58 14.95 24.83
CA THR A 3 1.83 14.49 23.66
C THR A 3 2.80 13.88 22.65
N HIS A 4 2.38 12.80 21.99
CA HIS A 4 3.18 12.15 20.96
C HIS A 4 3.59 13.17 19.86
N PRO A 5 4.87 13.23 19.43
CA PRO A 5 5.41 14.31 18.58
C PRO A 5 5.00 14.24 17.11
N TYR A 6 4.35 13.14 16.69
CA TYR A 6 3.92 12.92 15.31
C TYR A 6 2.40 12.84 15.19
N GLU A 7 1.92 13.23 14.02
CA GLU A 7 0.60 12.91 13.48
C GLU A 7 0.71 11.73 12.52
N TYR A 8 -0.37 10.96 12.40
CA TYR A 8 -0.43 9.77 11.56
C TYR A 8 -1.64 9.81 10.63
N LYS A 9 -1.48 9.30 9.41
CA LYS A 9 -2.55 9.15 8.42
C LYS A 9 -2.38 7.81 7.73
N VAL A 10 -3.49 7.17 7.39
CA VAL A 10 -3.48 5.91 6.66
C VAL A 10 -3.97 6.16 5.23
N LEU A 11 -3.20 5.69 4.25
CA LEU A 11 -3.67 5.47 2.89
C LEU A 11 -3.94 4.00 2.70
N THR A 12 -5.07 3.66 2.08
CA THR A 12 -5.44 2.28 1.78
C THR A 12 -5.91 2.18 0.35
N GLU A 13 -5.33 1.24 -0.38
CA GLU A 13 -5.71 0.90 -1.74
C GLU A 13 -6.24 -0.52 -1.79
N TYR A 14 -7.40 -0.69 -2.43
CA TYR A 14 -8.07 -1.96 -2.62
C TYR A 14 -8.01 -2.34 -4.08
N ILE A 15 -7.30 -3.41 -4.38
CA ILE A 15 -7.12 -3.90 -5.74
C ILE A 15 -7.88 -5.20 -5.84
N THR A 16 -9.01 -5.12 -6.55
CA THR A 16 -9.78 -6.30 -6.93
C THR A 16 -9.42 -6.58 -8.39
N PRO A 17 -8.90 -7.77 -8.73
CA PRO A 17 -8.70 -8.12 -10.12
C PRO A 17 -10.08 -8.23 -10.79
N ASP A 18 -10.33 -7.33 -11.73
CA ASP A 18 -11.59 -7.26 -12.49
C ASP A 18 -11.80 -8.46 -13.44
N GLU A 19 -10.74 -9.22 -13.73
CA GLU A 19 -10.77 -10.35 -14.66
C GLU A 19 -10.64 -11.70 -13.94
N LYS A 20 -11.55 -12.64 -14.28
CA LYS A 20 -11.41 -14.05 -13.88
C LYS A 20 -10.07 -14.59 -14.40
N GLY A 21 -9.18 -14.98 -13.48
CA GLY A 21 -7.86 -15.54 -13.81
C GLY A 21 -6.67 -14.61 -13.56
N ARG A 22 -6.89 -13.32 -13.28
CA ARG A 22 -5.85 -12.37 -12.83
C ARG A 22 -5.62 -12.41 -11.31
N TYR A 23 -5.83 -13.58 -10.73
CA TYR A 23 -5.51 -13.78 -9.33
C TYR A 23 -4.01 -13.94 -9.17
N PRO A 24 -3.40 -13.44 -8.10
CA PRO A 24 -2.11 -13.95 -7.67
C PRO A 24 -2.31 -15.38 -7.17
N HIS A 25 -2.30 -16.36 -8.07
CA HIS A 25 -2.22 -17.75 -7.70
C HIS A 25 -0.76 -18.03 -7.32
N PHE A 26 -0.45 -18.15 -6.03
CA PHE A 26 0.93 -18.40 -5.59
C PHE A 26 1.46 -19.81 -5.94
N ASN A 27 0.76 -20.55 -6.81
CA ASN A 27 1.04 -21.94 -7.16
C ASN A 27 2.03 -22.05 -8.33
N HIS A 28 2.13 -21.02 -9.18
CA HIS A 28 3.01 -21.00 -10.35
C HIS A 28 3.86 -19.73 -10.36
N ILE A 29 5.03 -19.78 -11.00
CA ILE A 29 6.00 -18.67 -11.01
C ILE A 29 5.47 -17.51 -11.85
N GLU A 30 4.76 -17.82 -12.93
CA GLU A 30 4.19 -16.85 -13.87
C GLU A 30 3.14 -15.94 -13.19
N ASP A 31 2.42 -16.47 -12.19
CA ASP A 31 1.46 -15.72 -11.39
C ASP A 31 2.15 -14.76 -10.39
N GLN A 32 3.40 -15.05 -10.00
CA GLN A 32 4.21 -14.16 -9.16
C GLN A 32 4.70 -12.93 -9.94
N GLU A 33 4.92 -13.07 -11.25
CA GLU A 33 5.32 -11.95 -12.12
C GLU A 33 4.19 -10.92 -12.22
N GLY A 34 2.95 -11.37 -12.45
CA GLY A 34 1.78 -10.48 -12.52
C GLY A 34 1.51 -9.74 -11.20
N PHE A 35 1.68 -10.43 -10.07
CA PHE A 35 1.57 -9.85 -8.74
C PHE A 35 2.66 -8.81 -8.48
N THR A 36 3.91 -9.15 -8.79
CA THR A 36 5.07 -8.27 -8.62
C THR A 36 4.90 -6.99 -9.43
N LYS A 37 4.50 -7.11 -10.70
CA LYS A 37 4.25 -5.96 -11.57
C LYS A 37 3.16 -5.05 -11.01
N THR A 38 2.06 -5.63 -10.50
CA THR A 38 0.97 -4.85 -9.89
C THR A 38 1.47 -4.07 -8.66
N LEU A 39 2.28 -4.71 -7.81
CA LEU A 39 2.89 -4.05 -6.66
C LEU A 39 3.85 -2.93 -7.08
N GLU A 40 4.69 -3.18 -8.08
CA GLU A 40 5.61 -2.17 -8.63
C GLU A 40 4.86 -0.95 -9.15
N GLU A 41 3.77 -1.14 -9.89
CA GLU A 41 2.94 -0.03 -10.38
C GLU A 41 2.39 0.81 -9.21
N ILE A 42 1.85 0.19 -8.15
CA ILE A 42 1.36 0.90 -6.96
C ILE A 42 2.49 1.70 -6.31
N PHE A 43 3.62 1.05 -6.02
CA PHE A 43 4.71 1.70 -5.29
C PHE A 43 5.42 2.77 -6.13
N ASN A 44 5.37 2.67 -7.46
CA ASN A 44 5.86 3.72 -8.36
C ASN A 44 4.97 4.97 -8.32
N HIS A 45 3.65 4.82 -8.18
CA HIS A 45 2.70 5.93 -8.08
C HIS A 45 2.45 6.42 -6.65
N LEU A 46 2.91 5.67 -5.65
CA LEU A 46 2.74 6.03 -4.24
C LEU A 46 3.29 7.42 -3.91
N PRO A 47 4.51 7.83 -4.34
CA PRO A 47 5.03 9.16 -4.06
C PRO A 47 4.11 10.29 -4.50
N ASP A 48 3.43 10.15 -5.64
CA ASP A 48 2.50 11.14 -6.18
C ASP A 48 1.23 11.29 -5.31
N SER A 49 0.91 10.26 -4.52
CA SER A 49 -0.25 10.21 -3.63
C SER A 49 0.06 10.69 -2.20
N ILE A 50 1.33 10.94 -1.87
CA ILE A 50 1.74 11.40 -0.53
C ILE A 50 1.59 12.93 -0.45
N PRO A 51 0.75 13.45 0.48
CA PRO A 51 0.62 14.89 0.66
C PRO A 51 1.92 15.53 1.14
N GLU A 52 2.14 16.79 0.80
CA GLU A 52 3.33 17.54 1.23
C GLU A 52 3.50 17.53 2.76
N GLY A 53 4.76 17.35 3.21
CA GLY A 53 5.12 17.29 4.63
C GLY A 53 4.84 15.94 5.31
N TRP A 54 4.27 14.96 4.60
CA TRP A 54 4.10 13.60 5.09
C TRP A 54 5.19 12.67 4.56
N GLU A 55 5.60 11.70 5.39
CA GLU A 55 6.54 10.64 5.01
C GLU A 55 5.96 9.25 5.30
N VAL A 56 6.41 8.24 4.56
CA VAL A 56 6.04 6.84 4.82
C VAL A 56 6.69 6.37 6.11
N ASN A 57 5.87 6.00 7.10
CA ASN A 57 6.32 5.38 8.34
C ASN A 57 6.42 3.85 8.23
N SER A 58 5.39 3.23 7.65
CA SER A 58 5.33 1.79 7.42
C SER A 58 4.32 1.44 6.33
N HIS A 59 4.39 0.21 5.82
CA HIS A 59 3.41 -0.34 4.90
C HIS A 59 3.03 -1.76 5.30
N ASN A 60 1.85 -2.19 4.87
CA ASN A 60 1.37 -3.55 4.97
C ASN A 60 0.68 -3.94 3.67
N ILE A 61 0.90 -5.18 3.24
CA ILE A 61 0.22 -5.78 2.11
C ILE A 61 -0.53 -6.99 2.66
N THR A 62 -1.85 -7.00 2.47
CA THR A 62 -2.72 -8.10 2.88
C THR A 62 -3.47 -8.62 1.66
N VAL A 63 -3.51 -9.94 1.50
CA VAL A 63 -4.35 -10.61 0.51
C VAL A 63 -5.54 -11.21 1.25
N SER A 64 -6.75 -10.76 0.94
CA SER A 64 -7.99 -11.29 1.53
C SER A 64 -8.94 -11.72 0.45
N ARG A 65 -9.20 -13.03 0.38
CA ARG A 65 -9.87 -13.65 -0.77
C ARG A 65 -9.22 -13.11 -2.04
N ASN A 66 -10.01 -12.42 -2.87
CA ASN A 66 -9.66 -11.95 -4.20
C ASN A 66 -9.13 -10.52 -4.20
N THR A 67 -8.90 -9.91 -3.04
CA THR A 67 -8.52 -8.49 -2.96
C THR A 67 -7.14 -8.36 -2.36
N LEU A 68 -6.27 -7.67 -3.08
CA LEU A 68 -5.01 -7.16 -2.55
C LEU A 68 -5.31 -5.83 -1.87
N ILE A 69 -4.88 -5.70 -0.62
CA ILE A 69 -5.08 -4.52 0.20
C ILE A 69 -3.70 -3.99 0.55
N VAL A 70 -3.36 -2.83 0.02
CA VAL A 70 -2.12 -2.14 0.36
C VAL A 70 -2.45 -1.02 1.34
N THR A 71 -1.82 -1.04 2.50
CA THR A 71 -2.01 -0.04 3.56
C THR A 71 -0.69 0.65 3.82
N ILE A 72 -0.68 1.98 3.71
CA ILE A 72 0.49 2.82 3.97
C ILE A 72 0.20 3.71 5.17
N LEU A 73 1.00 3.58 6.22
CA LEU A 73 0.99 4.49 7.35
C LEU A 73 1.93 5.64 7.04
N LEU A 74 1.38 6.83 6.89
CA LEU A 74 2.12 8.07 6.80
C LEU A 74 2.28 8.68 8.19
N ARG A 75 3.38 9.41 8.39
CA ARG A 75 3.57 10.27 9.56
C ARG A 75 4.06 11.64 9.14
N ARG A 76 3.82 12.64 9.99
CA ARG A 76 4.50 13.94 9.92
C ARG A 76 4.75 14.47 11.33
N PRO A 77 5.81 15.27 11.55
CA PRO A 77 5.97 15.99 12.81
C PRO A 77 4.76 16.89 13.07
N LYS A 78 4.37 17.05 14.34
CA LYS A 78 3.43 18.10 14.71
C LYS A 78 4.13 19.44 14.61
N ASP A 79 3.50 20.39 13.93
CA ASP A 79 3.86 21.80 14.08
C ASP A 79 3.53 22.19 15.54
N ASN A 80 4.54 22.64 16.28
CA ASN A 80 4.38 23.09 17.67
C ASN A 80 3.51 24.33 17.77
#